data_AF-A0A815N0G4-F1
#
_entry.id   AF-A0A815N0G4-F1
#
_cell.length_a   1.000
_cell.length_b   1.000
_cell.length_c   1.000
_cell.angle_alpha   90.00
_cell.angle_beta   90.00
_cell.angle_gamma   90.00
#
_symmetry.space_group_name_H-M   'P 1'
#
loop_
_entity.id
_entity.type
_entity.pdbx_description
1 polymer ?
#
loop_
_entity_poly.entity_id
_entity_poly.type
_entity_poly.pdbx_seq_one_letter_code
_entity_poly.pdbx_strand_id
1 'polypeptide(L)'
;MHSSTIIASIIVLVTIAAKYSSVATHDSYIQALRRRTHAYNYDKNQQRNMFLRRLAQQLIEDEDSDENLRSAAWKRDNSASALPIIQPGKLYGSSGGAPFDDSTHFTSGKLYAPQTITMTRISTNGQNTMESISITYGTPDETTPVVCRDGVTGGTQSGSAGCGSVTLGSDEKIVTVIGKYGSAVDALQFVTNKDRTIPDPKCGGTGGVDFTEKKQGYYLSYISGTTIDRLFSIQFHWAPFPALPIIQPGKLYGASGGAPFDDSTYFKSWKLYAPQTITMTQIPNSPSPVIGSISITYKASDETTPVVCRDGATGGTACGPVTLDSDEKIVTVKVRTGSAVDALQFVTNKGRTIPDPKCGGTGGASFTDEITGYYLSYISGTTVDHLNSIQFHWAPFPANNDSMMNGDETDVDCGGSSGNKCAVGKACKVNTDCDNVLCTGGICSSPSCSDGLKNGGEADVDCGGPCSTKCDSGKTCSSATDCVSKVCSGNQCQAPMNHDNVMNGDETDVDCGGSSGNKCAVGKICKATSDCNNVLCTGGICSIPAPCSTICCGHGTVSCTACLDATNNSAAAYCSASSYDSTNGPHGHLNLYYGNLASPSCLVDAPEYHHYDVYPACP
;
A
#
# COMPACT_ATOMS: atom_id res chain seq x y z
N MET A 1 -4.74 -33.04 48.87
CA MET A 1 -5.38 -33.32 50.17
C MET A 1 -5.31 -32.14 51.18
N HIS A 2 -5.10 -30.89 50.75
CA HIS A 2 -5.06 -29.72 51.65
C HIS A 2 -6.16 -28.67 51.44
N SER A 3 -7.18 -28.93 50.61
CA SER A 3 -8.30 -27.97 50.41
C SER A 3 -9.47 -28.11 51.37
N SER A 4 -9.57 -29.21 52.11
CA SER A 4 -10.79 -29.51 52.90
C SER A 4 -10.76 -28.97 54.33
N THR A 5 -9.58 -28.68 54.89
CA THR A 5 -9.42 -28.19 56.28
C THR A 5 -9.51 -26.67 56.44
N ILE A 6 -9.29 -25.91 55.36
CA ILE A 6 -9.34 -24.43 55.39
C ILE A 6 -10.79 -23.92 55.27
N ILE A 7 -11.65 -24.61 54.50
CA ILE A 7 -13.06 -24.24 54.33
C ILE A 7 -13.84 -24.42 55.65
N ALA A 8 -13.51 -25.45 56.44
CA ALA A 8 -14.11 -25.66 57.77
C ALA A 8 -13.72 -24.55 58.77
N SER A 9 -12.51 -24.00 58.66
CA SER A 9 -12.02 -22.93 59.54
C SER A 9 -12.65 -21.57 59.21
N ILE A 10 -12.95 -21.31 57.94
CA ILE A 10 -13.63 -20.09 57.48
C ILE A 10 -15.09 -20.08 57.91
N ILE A 11 -15.78 -21.23 57.87
CA ILE A 11 -17.19 -21.33 58.31
C ILE A 11 -17.30 -21.05 59.82
N VAL A 12 -16.38 -21.56 60.65
CA VAL A 12 -16.38 -21.30 62.10
C VAL A 12 -16.15 -19.82 62.43
N LEU A 13 -15.29 -19.12 61.67
CA LEU A 13 -15.03 -17.68 61.85
C LEU A 13 -16.20 -16.80 61.40
N VAL A 14 -16.93 -17.18 60.35
CA VAL A 14 -18.12 -16.46 59.87
C VAL A 14 -19.27 -16.55 60.88
N THR A 15 -19.43 -17.67 61.58
CA THR A 15 -20.47 -17.82 62.62
C THR A 15 -20.15 -17.03 63.90
N ILE A 16 -18.87 -16.82 64.22
CA ILE A 16 -18.43 -15.99 65.36
C ILE A 16 -18.59 -14.50 65.04
N ALA A 17 -18.32 -14.08 63.79
CA ALA A 17 -18.46 -12.69 63.36
C ALA A 17 -19.92 -12.20 63.28
N ALA A 18 -20.88 -13.10 63.01
CA ALA A 18 -22.31 -12.75 62.99
C ALA A 18 -22.89 -12.41 64.37
N LYS A 19 -22.16 -12.67 65.47
CA LYS A 19 -22.63 -12.46 66.84
C LYS A 19 -22.19 -11.12 67.46
N TYR A 20 -21.32 -10.35 66.79
CA TYR A 20 -20.83 -9.04 67.28
C TYR A 20 -21.06 -7.92 66.26
N SER A 21 -22.17 -7.22 66.45
CA SER A 21 -22.60 -6.07 65.65
C SER A 21 -21.82 -4.79 65.95
N SER A 22 -21.31 -4.09 64.93
CA SER A 22 -21.42 -2.62 64.81
C SER A 22 -21.24 -2.19 63.35
N VAL A 23 -22.09 -1.25 62.89
CA VAL A 23 -22.41 -0.99 61.47
C VAL A 23 -21.43 -0.01 60.78
N ALA A 24 -20.29 0.31 61.38
CA ALA A 24 -19.37 1.33 60.85
C ALA A 24 -18.12 0.79 60.10
N THR A 25 -17.87 -0.52 60.08
CA THR A 25 -16.65 -1.12 59.51
C THR A 25 -16.85 -1.93 58.23
N HIS A 26 -18.09 -2.02 57.73
CA HIS A 26 -18.44 -2.86 56.58
C HIS A 26 -17.90 -2.32 55.24
N ASP A 27 -17.91 -1.00 55.03
CA ASP A 27 -17.54 -0.44 53.72
C ASP A 27 -16.01 -0.45 53.49
N SER A 28 -15.23 -0.16 54.53
CA SER A 28 -13.76 -0.25 54.52
C SER A 28 -13.28 -1.69 54.33
N TYR A 29 -13.97 -2.67 54.95
CA TYR A 29 -13.61 -4.09 54.88
C TYR A 29 -14.03 -4.72 53.54
N ILE A 30 -15.19 -4.33 52.98
CA ILE A 30 -15.61 -4.75 51.63
C ILE A 30 -14.74 -4.11 50.55
N GLN A 31 -14.27 -2.87 50.72
CA GLN A 31 -13.28 -2.28 49.82
C GLN A 31 -11.90 -2.94 49.92
N ALA A 32 -11.47 -3.40 51.10
CA ALA A 32 -10.23 -4.15 51.28
C ALA A 32 -10.33 -5.58 50.70
N LEU A 33 -11.48 -6.25 50.85
CA LEU A 33 -11.76 -7.54 50.22
C LEU A 33 -11.88 -7.42 48.70
N ARG A 34 -12.54 -6.37 48.16
CA ARG A 34 -12.57 -6.11 46.71
C ARG A 34 -11.18 -5.84 46.15
N ARG A 35 -10.32 -5.10 46.87
CA ARG A 35 -8.91 -4.89 46.50
C ARG A 35 -8.09 -6.18 46.55
N ARG A 36 -8.28 -7.04 47.55
CA ARG A 36 -7.62 -8.36 47.62
C ARG A 36 -8.13 -9.35 46.58
N THR A 37 -9.42 -9.35 46.26
CA THR A 37 -10.00 -10.20 45.21
C THR A 37 -9.60 -9.71 43.81
N HIS A 38 -9.46 -8.39 43.58
CA HIS A 38 -8.86 -7.84 42.36
C HIS A 38 -7.38 -8.19 42.26
N ALA A 39 -6.60 -8.09 43.34
CA ALA A 39 -5.19 -8.47 43.35
C ALA A 39 -4.99 -9.99 43.13
N TYR A 40 -5.85 -10.84 43.69
CA TYR A 40 -5.81 -12.28 43.49
C TYR A 40 -6.24 -12.70 42.08
N ASN A 41 -7.27 -12.07 41.50
CA ASN A 41 -7.67 -12.32 40.11
C ASN A 41 -6.66 -11.73 39.10
N TYR A 42 -5.96 -10.65 39.46
CA TYR A 42 -4.83 -10.09 38.72
C TYR A 42 -3.65 -11.07 38.71
N ASP A 43 -3.27 -11.62 39.87
CA ASP A 43 -2.19 -12.62 39.99
C ASP A 43 -2.52 -13.93 39.26
N LYS A 44 -3.79 -14.39 39.29
CA LYS A 44 -4.21 -15.60 38.55
C LYS A 44 -4.25 -15.40 37.04
N ASN A 45 -4.59 -14.20 36.55
CA ASN A 45 -4.52 -13.85 35.13
C ASN A 45 -3.07 -13.60 34.66
N GLN A 46 -2.22 -13.04 35.52
CA GLN A 46 -0.77 -12.93 35.33
C GLN A 46 -0.13 -14.32 35.23
N GLN A 47 -0.45 -15.24 36.14
CA GLN A 47 0.02 -16.63 36.09
C GLN A 47 -0.53 -17.39 34.88
N ARG A 48 -1.79 -17.15 34.46
CA ARG A 48 -2.35 -17.77 33.24
C ARG A 48 -1.71 -17.24 31.96
N ASN A 49 -1.45 -15.94 31.88
CA ASN A 49 -0.76 -15.33 30.74
C ASN A 49 0.74 -15.67 30.73
N MET A 50 1.39 -15.76 31.89
CA MET A 50 2.74 -16.33 32.03
C MET A 50 2.77 -17.80 31.67
N PHE A 51 1.74 -18.59 32.02
CA PHE A 51 1.68 -20.01 31.66
C PHE A 51 1.46 -20.17 30.15
N LEU A 52 0.59 -19.39 29.52
CA LEU A 52 0.39 -19.40 28.06
C LEU A 52 1.62 -18.87 27.31
N ARG A 53 2.34 -17.87 27.84
CA ARG A 53 3.60 -17.36 27.28
C ARG A 53 4.76 -18.32 27.51
N ARG A 54 4.86 -18.98 28.67
CA ARG A 54 5.82 -20.06 28.92
C ARG A 54 5.52 -21.28 28.07
N LEU A 55 4.24 -21.62 27.84
CA LEU A 55 3.86 -22.70 26.92
C LEU A 55 4.25 -22.34 25.47
N ALA A 56 4.09 -21.07 25.07
CA ALA A 56 4.57 -20.58 23.77
C ALA A 56 6.10 -20.54 23.67
N GLN A 57 6.79 -20.23 24.77
CA GLN A 57 8.26 -20.21 24.86
C GLN A 57 8.87 -21.62 24.91
N GLN A 58 8.19 -22.57 25.55
CA GLN A 58 8.60 -23.97 25.63
C GLN A 58 8.36 -24.72 24.30
N LEU A 59 7.42 -24.25 23.48
CA LEU A 59 7.26 -24.68 22.09
C LEU A 59 8.30 -24.06 21.12
N ILE A 60 9.09 -23.09 21.56
CA ILE A 60 10.16 -22.45 20.78
C ILE A 60 11.54 -23.02 21.17
N GLU A 61 11.67 -23.63 22.35
CA GLU A 61 12.94 -24.15 22.89
C GLU A 61 13.16 -25.67 22.70
N ASP A 62 12.16 -26.43 22.22
CA ASP A 62 12.36 -27.83 21.82
C ASP A 62 12.76 -27.91 20.33
N GLU A 63 14.04 -28.20 20.10
CA GLU A 63 14.70 -28.30 18.78
C GLU A 63 14.25 -29.50 17.91
N ASP A 64 13.20 -30.24 18.28
CA ASP A 64 12.71 -31.39 17.50
C ASP A 64 11.19 -31.58 17.69
N SER A 65 10.34 -30.94 16.88
CA SER A 65 9.11 -31.57 16.33
C SER A 65 8.26 -30.65 15.42
N ASP A 66 8.10 -31.17 14.20
CA ASP A 66 6.96 -31.05 13.27
C ASP A 66 6.61 -29.69 12.60
N GLU A 67 6.96 -29.59 11.31
CA GLU A 67 6.64 -28.50 10.35
C GLU A 67 5.12 -28.20 10.21
N ASN A 68 4.24 -29.05 10.73
CA ASN A 68 2.79 -28.91 10.58
C ASN A 68 2.12 -27.94 11.57
N LEU A 69 2.80 -27.50 12.64
CA LEU A 69 2.24 -26.51 13.58
C LEU A 69 2.55 -25.05 13.20
N ARG A 70 3.67 -24.81 12.49
CA ARG A 70 4.05 -23.47 12.00
C ARG A 70 3.09 -22.93 10.94
N SER A 71 2.53 -23.82 10.11
CA SER A 71 1.57 -23.46 9.06
C SER A 71 0.15 -23.19 9.57
N ALA A 72 -0.19 -23.65 10.78
CA ALA A 72 -1.48 -23.37 11.43
C ALA A 72 -1.51 -22.03 12.17
N ALA A 73 -0.38 -21.55 12.69
CA ALA A 73 -0.26 -20.23 13.34
C ALA A 73 -0.28 -19.07 12.32
N TRP A 74 0.17 -19.29 11.09
CA TRP A 74 0.22 -18.25 10.06
C TRP A 74 -1.13 -17.97 9.37
N LYS A 75 -2.13 -18.86 9.50
CA LYS A 75 -3.42 -18.76 8.77
C LYS A 75 -4.59 -18.15 9.55
N ARG A 76 -4.40 -17.57 10.75
CA ARG A 76 -5.52 -17.07 11.58
C ARG A 76 -5.48 -15.63 12.10
N ASP A 77 -4.54 -14.79 11.67
CA ASP A 77 -4.49 -13.38 12.13
C ASP A 77 -4.58 -12.34 11.00
N ASN A 78 -5.44 -12.58 10.00
CA ASN A 78 -5.68 -11.61 8.92
C ASN A 78 -6.83 -10.61 9.22
N SER A 79 -7.04 -10.24 10.49
CA SER A 79 -8.02 -9.18 10.83
C SER A 79 -7.78 -8.42 12.14
N ALA A 80 -6.60 -8.53 12.76
CA ALA A 80 -6.23 -7.68 13.89
C ALA A 80 -5.08 -6.77 13.46
N SER A 81 -5.25 -5.47 13.66
CA SER A 81 -4.24 -4.43 13.48
C SER A 81 -2.88 -4.90 14.02
N ALA A 82 -1.87 -4.95 13.15
CA ALA A 82 -0.55 -5.49 13.46
C ALA A 82 0.06 -4.78 14.69
N LEU A 83 0.07 -5.47 15.83
CA LEU A 83 0.75 -4.98 17.02
C LEU A 83 2.27 -5.04 16.80
N PRO A 84 3.05 -4.06 17.27
CA PRO A 84 4.50 -4.13 17.18
C PRO A 84 5.03 -5.29 18.04
N ILE A 85 5.73 -6.22 17.39
CA ILE A 85 6.27 -7.44 18.01
C ILE A 85 7.46 -7.03 18.89
N ILE A 86 7.27 -6.95 20.21
CA ILE A 86 8.40 -6.86 21.15
C ILE A 86 9.17 -8.17 21.11
N GLN A 87 10.47 -8.10 20.89
CA GLN A 87 11.33 -9.29 20.87
C GLN A 87 12.19 -9.36 22.14
N PRO A 88 12.09 -10.46 22.91
CA PRO A 88 12.90 -10.63 24.10
C PRO A 88 14.36 -10.89 23.74
N GLY A 89 15.25 -10.34 24.56
CA GLY A 89 16.69 -10.52 24.50
C GLY A 89 17.18 -11.71 25.30
N LYS A 90 18.50 -11.84 25.42
CA LYS A 90 19.12 -12.86 26.29
C LYS A 90 19.02 -12.42 27.77
N LEU A 91 18.86 -13.40 28.67
CA LEU A 91 18.96 -13.15 30.12
C LEU A 91 20.44 -13.16 30.54
N TYR A 92 20.88 -12.11 31.23
CA TYR A 92 22.22 -11.97 31.78
C TYR A 92 22.19 -11.98 33.30
N GLY A 93 23.10 -12.72 33.93
CA GLY A 93 23.19 -12.88 35.39
C GLY A 93 22.71 -14.24 35.86
N SER A 94 22.22 -14.33 37.11
CA SER A 94 21.75 -15.59 37.71
C SER A 94 20.28 -15.55 38.11
N SER A 95 19.67 -16.72 38.34
CA SER A 95 18.26 -16.87 38.71
C SER A 95 17.92 -16.47 40.16
N GLY A 96 18.87 -15.89 40.89
CA GLY A 96 18.62 -15.41 42.26
C GLY A 96 17.72 -14.19 42.27
N GLY A 97 16.78 -14.11 43.22
CA GLY A 97 16.03 -12.89 43.51
C GLY A 97 14.55 -12.87 43.16
N ALA A 98 13.88 -11.79 43.54
CA ALA A 98 12.47 -11.55 43.20
C ALA A 98 12.38 -11.00 41.77
N PRO A 99 11.47 -11.52 40.93
CA PRO A 99 11.35 -11.08 39.55
C PRO A 99 10.73 -9.68 39.44
N PHE A 100 11.17 -8.92 38.44
CA PHE A 100 10.57 -7.65 38.01
C PHE A 100 10.36 -7.66 36.48
N ASP A 101 9.35 -6.94 36.02
CA ASP A 101 9.03 -6.76 34.60
C ASP A 101 8.33 -5.41 34.39
N ASP A 102 9.04 -4.48 33.75
CA ASP A 102 8.57 -3.12 33.54
C ASP A 102 7.37 -3.03 32.59
N SER A 103 7.18 -4.03 31.72
CA SER A 103 6.05 -4.02 30.78
C SER A 103 4.69 -4.06 31.45
N THR A 104 4.64 -4.51 32.71
CA THR A 104 3.40 -4.56 33.50
C THR A 104 2.83 -3.17 33.78
N HIS A 105 3.62 -2.11 33.59
CA HIS A 105 3.21 -0.73 33.74
C HIS A 105 2.72 -0.08 32.43
N PHE A 106 2.73 -0.80 31.32
CA PHE A 106 2.42 -0.25 29.99
C PHE A 106 0.96 -0.50 29.59
N THR A 107 0.40 0.47 28.85
CA THR A 107 -0.92 0.30 28.23
C THR A 107 -0.79 -0.59 26.98
N SER A 108 -1.68 -1.58 26.86
CA SER A 108 -1.73 -2.47 25.69
C SER A 108 -1.81 -1.67 24.37
N GLY A 109 -0.94 -1.99 23.41
CA GLY A 109 -0.94 -1.40 22.07
C GLY A 109 -0.08 -0.15 21.89
N LYS A 110 0.64 0.33 22.92
CA LYS A 110 1.60 1.44 22.78
C LYS A 110 3.05 0.96 22.91
N LEU A 111 3.94 1.56 22.13
CA LEU A 111 5.38 1.38 22.25
C LEU A 111 5.97 2.42 23.21
N TYR A 112 6.58 1.92 24.28
CA TYR A 112 7.30 2.75 25.24
C TYR A 112 8.79 2.77 24.90
N ALA A 113 9.48 3.82 25.31
CA ALA A 113 10.93 3.93 25.24
C ALA A 113 11.49 4.52 26.54
N PRO A 114 12.69 4.11 26.98
CA PRO A 114 13.41 4.79 28.04
C PRO A 114 13.59 6.28 27.70
N GLN A 115 13.35 7.15 28.69
CA GLN A 115 13.57 8.60 28.60
C GLN A 115 14.62 9.05 29.60
N THR A 116 14.56 8.58 30.84
CA THR A 116 15.56 8.90 31.86
C THR A 116 16.02 7.62 32.54
N ILE A 117 17.33 7.48 32.72
CA ILE A 117 17.95 6.28 33.27
C ILE A 117 18.85 6.70 34.41
N THR A 118 18.67 6.07 35.56
CA THR A 118 19.47 6.28 36.75
C THR A 118 19.96 4.95 37.26
N MET A 119 21.25 4.86 37.60
CA MET A 119 21.87 3.62 38.05
C MET A 119 22.66 3.84 39.32
N THR A 120 22.66 2.82 40.18
CA THR A 120 23.54 2.76 41.34
C THR A 120 24.33 1.46 41.33
N ARG A 121 25.56 1.54 41.83
CA ARG A 121 26.43 0.40 42.10
C ARG A 121 26.63 0.27 43.60
N ILE A 122 26.89 -0.95 44.06
CA ILE A 122 27.26 -1.24 45.45
C ILE A 122 28.66 -1.85 45.49
N SER A 123 29.48 -1.37 46.44
CA SER A 123 30.82 -1.89 46.70
C SER A 123 30.82 -2.79 47.93
N THR A 124 31.06 -4.08 47.73
CA THR A 124 31.21 -5.07 48.82
C THR A 124 32.61 -5.67 48.77
N ASN A 125 33.39 -5.54 49.85
CA ASN A 125 34.77 -6.04 49.93
C ASN A 125 35.68 -5.58 48.77
N GLY A 126 35.49 -4.35 48.28
CA GLY A 126 36.29 -3.78 47.18
C GLY A 126 35.87 -4.22 45.77
N GLN A 127 34.82 -5.03 45.63
CA GLN A 127 34.21 -5.41 44.35
C GLN A 127 32.93 -4.60 44.13
N ASN A 128 32.77 -4.01 42.95
CA ASN A 128 31.58 -3.24 42.59
C ASN A 128 30.62 -4.09 41.75
N THR A 129 29.33 -4.05 42.06
CA THR A 129 28.27 -4.71 41.29
C THR A 129 27.09 -3.76 41.09
N MET A 130 26.22 -4.03 40.13
CA MET A 130 25.01 -3.22 39.92
C MET A 130 24.03 -3.41 41.08
N GLU A 131 23.67 -2.33 41.75
CA GLU A 131 22.74 -2.35 42.89
C GLU A 131 21.30 -2.14 42.43
N SER A 132 21.06 -1.09 41.65
CA SER A 132 19.73 -0.76 41.15
C SER A 132 19.78 -0.07 39.79
N ILE A 133 18.67 -0.21 39.07
CA ILE A 133 18.38 0.51 37.83
C ILE A 133 16.99 1.12 37.96
N SER A 134 16.87 2.39 37.58
CA SER A 134 15.58 3.07 37.52
C SER A 134 15.42 3.71 36.16
N ILE A 135 14.36 3.34 35.47
CA ILE A 135 14.04 3.83 34.13
C ILE A 135 12.70 4.55 34.17
N THR A 136 12.70 5.74 33.60
CA THR A 136 11.49 6.49 33.28
C THR A 136 11.14 6.22 31.83
N TYR A 137 9.97 5.64 31.58
CA TYR A 137 9.43 5.34 30.26
C TYR A 137 8.39 6.38 29.84
N GLY A 138 8.31 6.68 28.56
CA GLY A 138 7.23 7.50 28.02
C GLY A 138 7.02 7.33 26.53
N THR A 139 5.87 7.80 26.07
CA THR A 139 5.56 7.99 24.64
C THR A 139 5.68 9.47 24.27
N PRO A 140 5.86 9.83 22.99
CA PRO A 140 5.94 11.24 22.57
C PRO A 140 4.74 12.10 23.01
N ASP A 141 3.58 11.48 23.20
CA ASP A 141 2.30 12.15 23.46
C ASP A 141 1.85 12.12 24.94
N GLU A 142 2.61 11.46 25.83
CA GLU A 142 2.23 11.33 27.23
C GLU A 142 2.85 12.41 28.13
N THR A 143 2.00 13.11 28.87
CA THR A 143 2.39 14.19 29.79
C THR A 143 2.90 13.69 31.14
N THR A 144 2.70 12.41 31.46
CA THR A 144 3.16 11.78 32.72
C THR A 144 3.94 10.51 32.40
N PRO A 145 5.28 10.54 32.49
CA PRO A 145 6.08 9.35 32.23
C PRO A 145 6.01 8.35 33.40
N VAL A 146 6.16 7.07 33.09
CA VAL A 146 6.11 5.94 34.04
C VAL A 146 7.50 5.73 34.63
N VAL A 147 7.65 5.74 35.95
CA VAL A 147 8.94 5.53 36.62
C VAL A 147 8.98 4.12 37.23
N CYS A 148 9.85 3.26 36.69
CA CYS A 148 10.17 1.95 37.24
C CYS A 148 11.48 2.01 38.05
N ARG A 149 11.54 1.26 39.14
CA ARG A 149 12.62 1.27 40.13
C ARG A 149 12.91 -0.17 40.54
N ASP A 150 14.00 -0.71 40.03
CA ASP A 150 14.35 -2.12 40.19
C ASP A 150 15.64 -2.26 40.99
N GLY A 151 15.55 -2.96 42.11
CA GLY A 151 16.61 -3.10 43.11
C GLY A 151 16.46 -2.13 44.29
N VAL A 152 17.48 -2.08 45.14
CA VAL A 152 17.45 -1.23 46.35
C VAL A 152 17.75 0.22 45.96
N THR A 153 16.69 1.01 45.85
CA THR A 153 16.81 2.43 45.47
C THR A 153 17.20 3.32 46.65
N GLY A 154 18.08 4.29 46.40
CA GLY A 154 18.39 5.38 47.35
C GLY A 154 19.73 5.27 48.09
N GLY A 155 20.60 4.31 47.75
CA GLY A 155 21.94 4.22 48.33
C GLY A 155 21.95 4.06 49.84
N THR A 156 20.91 3.45 50.40
CA THR A 156 20.73 3.23 51.83
C THR A 156 21.66 2.13 52.37
N GLN A 157 22.32 1.37 51.49
CA GLN A 157 23.34 0.40 51.86
C GLN A 157 24.73 1.04 51.93
N SER A 158 25.53 0.60 52.91
CA SER A 158 26.92 1.02 53.03
C SER A 158 27.71 0.58 51.80
N GLY A 159 28.32 1.53 51.08
CA GLY A 159 29.11 1.27 49.87
C GLY A 159 28.36 1.52 48.55
N SER A 160 27.13 2.02 48.60
CA SER A 160 26.37 2.40 47.40
C SER A 160 26.84 3.74 46.82
N ALA A 161 26.94 3.82 45.50
CA ALA A 161 27.33 5.01 44.76
C ALA A 161 26.50 5.17 43.47
N GLY A 162 26.03 6.38 43.20
CA GLY A 162 25.33 6.70 41.95
C GLY A 162 26.31 6.75 40.76
N CYS A 163 25.87 6.24 39.62
CA CYS A 163 26.60 6.28 38.37
C CYS A 163 26.17 7.42 37.43
N GLY A 164 25.37 8.36 37.94
CA GLY A 164 24.76 9.43 37.18
C GLY A 164 23.30 9.14 36.80
N SER A 165 22.60 10.21 36.42
CA SER A 165 21.26 10.18 35.86
C SER A 165 21.33 10.83 34.49
N VAL A 166 20.78 10.16 33.47
CA VAL A 166 20.85 10.61 32.08
C VAL A 166 19.47 10.65 31.47
N THR A 167 19.13 11.79 30.87
CA THR A 167 17.92 11.97 30.07
C THR A 167 18.27 11.90 28.58
N LEU A 168 17.49 11.12 27.84
CA LEU A 168 17.56 10.98 26.39
C LEU A 168 16.79 12.11 25.71
N GLY A 169 17.30 12.57 24.56
CA GLY A 169 16.53 13.45 23.66
C GLY A 169 15.24 12.79 23.17
N SER A 170 14.29 13.58 22.65
CA SER A 170 12.99 13.08 22.17
C SER A 170 13.11 12.05 21.03
N ASP A 171 14.12 12.20 20.18
CA ASP A 171 14.46 11.30 19.07
C ASP A 171 15.62 10.34 19.41
N GLU A 172 16.11 10.38 20.64
CA GLU A 172 17.22 9.57 21.09
C GLU A 172 16.71 8.27 21.72
N LYS A 173 17.19 7.14 21.22
CA LYS A 173 16.78 5.81 21.64
C LYS A 173 18.01 4.96 21.94
N ILE A 174 17.91 4.08 22.94
CA ILE A 174 18.95 3.08 23.22
C ILE A 174 18.88 1.99 22.17
N VAL A 175 20.02 1.65 21.60
CA VAL A 175 20.13 0.72 20.47
C VAL A 175 21.16 -0.39 20.70
N THR A 176 22.03 -0.21 21.70
CA THR A 176 22.99 -1.21 22.14
C THR A 176 23.15 -1.13 23.65
N VAL A 177 23.26 -2.30 24.29
CA VAL A 177 23.62 -2.45 25.70
C VAL A 177 24.95 -3.19 25.77
N ILE A 178 25.86 -2.68 26.59
CA ILE A 178 27.16 -3.27 26.84
C ILE A 178 27.27 -3.48 28.34
N GLY A 179 27.68 -4.66 28.78
CA GLY A 179 27.78 -4.93 30.20
C GLY A 179 28.74 -6.04 30.55
N LYS A 180 28.76 -6.37 31.83
CA LYS A 180 29.45 -7.52 32.40
C LYS A 180 28.51 -8.27 33.33
N TYR A 181 28.58 -9.59 33.34
CA TYR A 181 27.75 -10.42 34.21
C TYR A 181 28.48 -11.68 34.69
N GLY A 182 28.05 -12.17 35.85
CA GLY A 182 28.47 -13.45 36.42
C GLY A 182 27.34 -14.03 37.26
N SER A 183 27.55 -14.15 38.58
CA SER A 183 26.49 -14.49 39.53
C SER A 183 25.48 -13.35 39.75
N ALA A 184 25.82 -12.13 39.34
CA ALA A 184 24.98 -10.94 39.31
C ALA A 184 25.32 -10.11 38.07
N VAL A 185 24.61 -9.01 37.85
CA VAL A 185 25.00 -8.02 36.85
C VAL A 185 26.11 -7.15 37.43
N ASP A 186 27.30 -7.21 36.84
CA ASP A 186 28.49 -6.53 37.36
C ASP A 186 28.59 -5.09 36.87
N ALA A 187 28.30 -4.85 35.59
CA ALA A 187 28.33 -3.52 35.00
C ALA A 187 27.38 -3.35 33.81
N LEU A 188 26.92 -2.11 33.59
CA LEU A 188 26.06 -1.73 32.46
C LEU A 188 26.46 -0.38 31.85
N GLN A 189 26.25 -0.28 30.55
CA GLN A 189 26.42 0.90 29.71
C GLN A 189 25.53 0.76 28.46
N PHE A 190 25.06 1.88 27.94
CA PHE A 190 24.13 1.97 26.83
C PHE A 190 24.73 2.85 25.75
N VAL A 191 24.44 2.51 24.50
CA VAL A 191 24.75 3.35 23.34
C VAL A 191 23.43 3.71 22.67
N THR A 192 23.29 4.98 22.29
CA THR A 192 22.09 5.51 21.65
C THR A 192 22.24 5.60 20.13
N ASN A 193 21.13 5.80 19.41
CA ASN A 193 21.09 6.07 17.97
C ASN A 193 21.76 7.40 17.56
N LYS A 194 22.26 8.18 18.53
CA LYS A 194 23.08 9.38 18.32
C LYS A 194 24.58 9.13 18.59
N ASP A 195 24.99 7.85 18.64
CA ASP A 195 26.34 7.42 18.99
C ASP A 195 26.80 7.90 20.39
N ARG A 196 25.86 8.24 21.29
CA ARG A 196 26.15 8.66 22.66
C ARG A 196 26.23 7.45 23.58
N THR A 197 27.30 7.36 24.37
CA THR A 197 27.53 6.28 25.34
C THR A 197 27.22 6.74 26.76
N ILE A 198 26.39 6.00 27.50
CA ILE A 198 25.86 6.41 28.80
C ILE A 198 25.70 5.22 29.77
N PRO A 199 26.10 5.35 31.06
CA PRO A 199 27.06 6.31 31.55
C PRO A 199 28.46 6.02 30.97
N ASP A 200 29.28 7.07 30.87
CA ASP A 200 30.70 6.96 30.53
C ASP A 200 31.53 7.53 31.71
N PRO A 201 32.29 6.68 32.44
CA PRO A 201 32.54 5.25 32.21
C PRO A 201 31.38 4.33 32.60
N LYS A 202 31.46 3.04 32.22
CA LYS A 202 30.46 1.99 32.56
C LYS A 202 30.12 2.01 34.05
N CYS A 203 28.83 1.92 34.39
CA CYS A 203 28.41 1.81 35.77
C CYS A 203 28.65 0.39 36.28
N GLY A 204 29.29 0.23 37.43
CA GLY A 204 29.49 -1.07 38.08
C GLY A 204 30.95 -1.42 38.34
N GLY A 205 31.30 -2.70 38.22
CA GLY A 205 32.64 -3.24 38.42
C GLY A 205 33.24 -3.93 37.20
N THR A 206 34.43 -4.50 37.39
CA THR A 206 35.19 -5.19 36.35
C THR A 206 35.03 -6.71 36.38
N GLY A 207 34.22 -7.24 37.30
CA GLY A 207 33.94 -8.67 37.43
C GLY A 207 33.08 -9.22 36.31
N GLY A 208 32.97 -10.56 36.24
CA GLY A 208 32.13 -11.24 35.26
C GLY A 208 32.70 -11.31 33.84
N VAL A 209 31.89 -11.84 32.92
CA VAL A 209 32.18 -11.90 31.48
C VAL A 209 31.51 -10.74 30.76
N ASP A 210 32.20 -10.18 29.75
CA ASP A 210 31.65 -9.12 28.91
C ASP A 210 30.48 -9.63 28.06
N PHE A 211 29.48 -8.78 27.87
CA PHE A 211 28.44 -8.97 26.89
C PHE A 211 28.15 -7.67 26.13
N THR A 212 27.68 -7.83 24.90
CA THR A 212 27.09 -6.77 24.10
C THR A 212 25.80 -7.32 23.53
N GLU A 213 24.70 -6.61 23.72
CA GLU A 213 23.41 -6.93 23.14
C GLU A 213 22.91 -5.76 22.31
N LYS A 214 22.53 -6.03 21.08
CA LYS A 214 21.90 -5.10 20.16
C LYS A 214 21.02 -5.88 19.21
N LYS A 215 20.04 -5.19 18.60
CA LYS A 215 19.15 -5.81 17.64
C LYS A 215 18.89 -4.87 16.47
N GLN A 216 19.12 -5.36 15.26
CA GLN A 216 19.10 -4.57 14.03
C GLN A 216 17.68 -4.09 13.67
N GLY A 217 17.48 -2.79 13.57
CA GLY A 217 16.16 -2.15 13.35
C GLY A 217 15.35 -1.92 14.63
N TYR A 218 15.93 -2.17 15.80
CA TYR A 218 15.21 -2.09 17.08
C TYR A 218 15.90 -1.17 18.08
N TYR A 219 15.10 -0.69 19.03
CA TYR A 219 15.55 0.04 20.22
C TYR A 219 15.06 -0.66 21.49
N LEU A 220 15.71 -0.37 22.62
CA LEU A 220 15.31 -0.90 23.93
C LEU A 220 13.94 -0.34 24.30
N SER A 221 12.95 -1.21 24.47
CA SER A 221 11.61 -0.86 24.91
C SER A 221 11.53 -0.85 26.43
N TYR A 222 11.87 -1.97 27.06
CA TYR A 222 11.85 -2.16 28.51
C TYR A 222 12.78 -3.27 28.98
N ILE A 223 12.89 -3.41 30.29
CA ILE A 223 13.70 -4.44 30.94
C ILE A 223 12.86 -5.33 31.87
N SER A 224 13.35 -6.53 32.09
CA SER A 224 12.87 -7.45 33.13
C SER A 224 14.06 -8.15 33.77
N GLY A 225 13.88 -8.81 34.91
CA GLY A 225 14.98 -9.51 35.56
C GLY A 225 14.67 -9.90 36.99
N THR A 226 15.70 -9.99 37.82
CA THR A 226 15.56 -10.33 39.25
C THR A 226 16.42 -9.44 40.15
N THR A 227 15.88 -9.05 41.31
CA THR A 227 16.57 -8.23 42.31
C THR A 227 16.28 -8.68 43.75
N ILE A 228 17.20 -8.40 44.68
CA ILE A 228 16.94 -8.41 46.14
C ILE A 228 17.65 -7.21 46.76
N ASP A 229 18.95 -7.37 47.03
CA ASP A 229 19.87 -6.39 47.59
C ASP A 229 20.73 -5.72 46.50
N ARG A 230 20.78 -6.36 45.33
CA ARG A 230 21.44 -5.92 44.09
C ARG A 230 20.75 -6.51 42.85
N LEU A 231 21.20 -6.13 41.66
CA LEU A 231 20.68 -6.63 40.39
C LEU A 231 21.30 -8.00 40.04
N PHE A 232 20.52 -9.08 40.20
CA PHE A 232 21.00 -10.45 39.96
C PHE A 232 20.91 -10.87 38.51
N SER A 233 19.84 -10.48 37.83
CA SER A 233 19.69 -10.69 36.40
C SER A 233 18.96 -9.55 35.71
N ILE A 234 19.22 -9.42 34.41
CA ILE A 234 18.55 -8.46 33.53
C ILE A 234 18.36 -9.07 32.13
N GLN A 235 17.21 -8.82 31.54
CA GLN A 235 16.83 -9.14 30.17
C GLN A 235 16.28 -7.88 29.52
N PHE A 236 16.70 -7.65 28.28
CA PHE A 236 16.33 -6.47 27.50
C PHE A 236 15.25 -6.85 26.49
N HIS A 237 14.22 -6.02 26.36
CA HIS A 237 13.11 -6.26 25.44
C HIS A 237 13.09 -5.19 24.37
N TRP A 238 13.08 -5.60 23.11
CA TRP A 238 13.38 -4.74 21.97
C TRP A 238 12.13 -4.42 21.18
N ALA A 239 11.88 -3.14 20.91
CA ALA A 239 10.82 -2.64 20.03
C ALA A 239 11.39 -2.19 18.68
N PRO A 240 10.69 -2.42 17.56
CA PRO A 240 11.13 -1.92 16.26
C PRO A 240 11.06 -0.39 16.25
N PHE A 241 11.99 0.28 15.58
CA PHE A 241 11.84 1.71 15.34
C PHE A 241 10.57 1.96 14.53
N PRO A 242 9.79 3.01 14.84
CA PRO A 242 8.56 3.32 14.09
C PRO A 242 8.81 3.52 12.58
N ALA A 243 10.03 3.92 12.22
CA ALA A 243 10.46 4.25 10.86
C ALA A 243 11.48 3.25 10.27
N LEU A 244 11.95 2.25 11.05
CA LEU A 244 12.86 1.25 10.49
C LEU A 244 12.12 -0.07 10.38
N PRO A 245 12.12 -0.65 9.19
CA PRO A 245 11.45 -1.91 8.99
C PRO A 245 12.07 -3.07 9.77
N ILE A 246 11.23 -4.07 10.08
CA ILE A 246 11.64 -5.27 10.82
C ILE A 246 12.50 -6.19 9.94
N ILE A 247 13.69 -6.52 10.43
CA ILE A 247 14.51 -7.61 9.86
C ILE A 247 13.82 -8.95 10.13
N GLN A 248 13.60 -9.72 9.07
CA GLN A 248 13.05 -11.07 9.13
C GLN A 248 14.19 -12.10 8.97
N PRO A 249 14.44 -12.96 9.98
CA PRO A 249 15.39 -14.05 9.83
C PRO A 249 14.81 -15.12 8.88
N GLY A 250 15.58 -15.49 7.87
CA GLY A 250 15.31 -16.59 6.95
C GLY A 250 15.63 -17.96 7.56
N LYS A 251 15.62 -19.00 6.74
CA LYS A 251 15.93 -20.36 7.18
C LYS A 251 17.44 -20.54 7.37
N LEU A 252 17.84 -21.33 8.36
CA LEU A 252 19.23 -21.77 8.50
C LEU A 252 19.49 -22.96 7.54
N TYR A 253 20.51 -22.85 6.72
CA TYR A 253 20.96 -23.87 5.78
C TYR A 253 22.36 -24.34 6.17
N GLY A 254 22.64 -25.64 6.10
CA GLY A 254 23.96 -26.18 6.48
C GLY A 254 23.87 -27.32 7.47
N ALA A 255 25.03 -27.68 8.00
CA ALA A 255 25.15 -28.61 9.11
C ALA A 255 25.32 -27.89 10.45
N SER A 256 25.06 -28.62 11.53
CA SER A 256 25.33 -28.17 12.90
C SER A 256 26.84 -28.11 13.19
N GLY A 257 27.26 -27.22 14.10
CA GLY A 257 28.65 -27.10 14.56
C GLY A 257 29.42 -25.96 13.88
N GLY A 258 30.67 -25.77 14.29
CA GLY A 258 31.54 -24.66 13.84
C GLY A 258 31.47 -23.41 14.71
N ALA A 259 32.40 -22.49 14.49
CA ALA A 259 32.42 -21.20 15.15
C ALA A 259 31.33 -20.30 14.53
N PRO A 260 30.46 -19.66 15.34
CA PRO A 260 29.41 -18.81 14.83
C PRO A 260 29.96 -17.49 14.30
N PHE A 261 29.33 -16.96 13.26
CA PHE A 261 29.52 -15.60 12.76
C PHE A 261 28.14 -14.93 12.56
N ASP A 262 28.12 -13.61 12.69
CA ASP A 262 26.94 -12.78 12.45
C ASP A 262 27.41 -11.39 12.00
N ASP A 263 27.14 -11.04 10.75
CA ASP A 263 27.63 -9.80 10.15
C ASP A 263 26.98 -8.56 10.77
N SER A 264 25.79 -8.70 11.37
CA SER A 264 25.13 -7.59 12.07
C SER A 264 25.93 -7.07 13.26
N THR A 265 26.87 -7.86 13.76
CA THR A 265 27.78 -7.44 14.84
C THR A 265 28.65 -6.24 14.45
N TYR A 266 28.90 -6.01 13.16
CA TYR A 266 29.65 -4.86 12.67
C TYR A 266 28.79 -3.63 12.35
N PHE A 267 27.46 -3.78 12.36
CA PHE A 267 26.54 -2.72 11.95
C PHE A 267 26.08 -1.85 13.10
N LYS A 268 25.73 -0.61 12.78
CA LYS A 268 24.93 0.23 13.67
C LYS A 268 23.52 -0.34 13.75
N SER A 269 23.03 -0.68 14.94
CA SER A 269 21.77 -1.39 15.16
C SER A 269 20.51 -0.63 14.72
N TRP A 270 20.60 0.66 14.42
CA TRP A 270 19.49 1.51 13.98
C TRP A 270 19.59 1.92 12.51
N LYS A 271 20.37 1.20 11.71
CA LYS A 271 20.45 1.42 10.27
C LYS A 271 20.10 0.14 9.52
N LEU A 272 19.73 0.25 8.27
CA LEU A 272 19.64 -0.92 7.40
C LEU A 272 20.86 -0.94 6.49
N TYR A 273 21.52 -2.10 6.47
CA TYR A 273 22.66 -2.34 5.59
C TYR A 273 22.19 -3.19 4.42
N ALA A 274 22.85 -3.01 3.28
CA ALA A 274 22.66 -3.85 2.12
C ALA A 274 24.03 -4.32 1.60
N PRO A 275 24.13 -5.54 1.06
CA PRO A 275 25.29 -5.98 0.29
C PRO A 275 25.59 -5.01 -0.86
N GLN A 276 26.87 -4.82 -1.15
CA GLN A 276 27.38 -4.00 -2.25
C GLN A 276 28.33 -4.82 -3.12
N THR A 277 29.27 -5.52 -2.49
CA THR A 277 30.19 -6.41 -3.17
C THR A 277 30.18 -7.76 -2.49
N ILE A 278 30.08 -8.83 -3.25
CA ILE A 278 30.13 -10.21 -2.77
C ILE A 278 31.30 -10.89 -3.45
N THR A 279 32.13 -11.51 -2.64
CA THR A 279 33.24 -12.36 -3.08
C THR A 279 33.12 -13.70 -2.39
N MET A 280 33.40 -14.77 -3.11
CA MET A 280 33.29 -16.12 -2.59
C MET A 280 34.46 -16.95 -3.07
N THR A 281 34.84 -17.94 -2.26
CA THR A 281 35.76 -18.99 -2.69
C THR A 281 35.07 -20.35 -2.61
N GLN A 282 35.50 -21.27 -3.46
CA GLN A 282 35.15 -22.68 -3.38
C GLN A 282 36.40 -23.49 -3.08
N ILE A 283 36.26 -24.54 -2.27
CA ILE A 283 37.34 -25.47 -1.99
C ILE A 283 37.00 -26.86 -2.52
N PRO A 284 37.99 -27.64 -2.98
CA PRO A 284 37.78 -29.04 -3.29
C PRO A 284 37.27 -29.77 -2.04
N ASN A 285 36.15 -30.48 -2.16
CA ASN A 285 35.64 -31.40 -1.16
C ASN A 285 35.15 -32.65 -1.88
N SER A 286 35.26 -33.82 -1.26
CA SER A 286 34.86 -35.08 -1.88
C SER A 286 33.42 -35.40 -1.50
N PRO A 287 32.49 -35.67 -2.44
CA PRO A 287 32.67 -35.86 -3.89
C PRO A 287 32.44 -34.59 -4.75
N SER A 288 32.14 -33.43 -4.16
CA SER A 288 31.84 -32.18 -4.87
C SER A 288 32.38 -30.97 -4.09
N PRO A 289 32.87 -29.90 -4.75
CA PRO A 289 33.36 -28.72 -4.05
C PRO A 289 32.28 -28.05 -3.21
N VAL A 290 32.68 -27.42 -2.12
CA VAL A 290 31.82 -26.65 -1.21
C VAL A 290 32.25 -25.19 -1.17
N ILE A 291 31.42 -24.32 -0.61
CA ILE A 291 31.78 -22.93 -0.37
C ILE A 291 32.83 -22.86 0.74
N GLY A 292 34.02 -22.36 0.38
CA GLY A 292 35.14 -22.19 1.31
C GLY A 292 34.97 -20.96 2.18
N SER A 293 34.74 -19.81 1.56
CA SER A 293 34.44 -18.56 2.26
C SER A 293 33.48 -17.67 1.47
N ILE A 294 32.83 -16.79 2.20
CA ILE A 294 32.04 -15.67 1.68
C ILE A 294 32.54 -14.38 2.32
N SER A 295 32.67 -13.34 1.52
CA SER A 295 33.10 -12.03 1.98
C SER A 295 32.20 -10.99 1.35
N ILE A 296 31.43 -10.29 2.18
CA ILE A 296 30.43 -9.32 1.77
C ILE A 296 30.84 -7.94 2.27
N THR A 297 30.78 -6.97 1.36
CA THR A 297 30.90 -5.55 1.68
C THR A 297 29.50 -4.98 1.84
N TYR A 298 29.20 -4.45 3.01
CA TYR A 298 27.91 -3.85 3.38
C TYR A 298 27.99 -2.33 3.42
N LYS A 299 26.88 -1.68 3.10
CA LYS A 299 26.77 -0.23 3.20
C LYS A 299 25.33 0.17 3.55
N ALA A 300 25.19 1.11 4.49
CA ALA A 300 23.94 1.82 4.73
C ALA A 300 23.82 3.02 3.77
N SER A 301 22.60 3.43 3.42
CA SER A 301 22.32 4.45 2.38
C SER A 301 23.03 5.78 2.62
N ASP A 302 23.23 6.17 3.88
CA ASP A 302 23.80 7.44 4.31
C ASP A 302 25.26 7.34 4.79
N GLU A 303 25.88 6.15 4.73
CA GLU A 303 27.26 5.96 5.18
C GLU A 303 28.26 6.05 4.03
N THR A 304 29.40 6.68 4.28
CA THR A 304 30.48 6.81 3.29
C THR A 304 31.46 5.64 3.36
N THR A 305 31.59 5.01 4.53
CA THR A 305 32.52 3.90 4.78
C THR A 305 31.77 2.56 4.79
N PRO A 306 32.04 1.67 3.83
CA PRO A 306 31.44 0.35 3.86
C PRO A 306 32.13 -0.56 4.90
N VAL A 307 31.37 -1.54 5.39
CA VAL A 307 31.83 -2.58 6.32
C VAL A 307 32.18 -3.83 5.51
N VAL A 308 33.36 -4.42 5.73
CA VAL A 308 33.76 -5.65 5.03
C VAL A 308 33.76 -6.82 6.02
N CYS A 309 32.88 -7.79 5.80
CA CYS A 309 32.80 -9.02 6.57
C CYS A 309 33.42 -10.18 5.77
N ARG A 310 34.14 -11.08 6.45
CA ARG A 310 34.85 -12.21 5.84
C ARG A 310 34.63 -13.45 6.69
N ASP A 311 33.94 -14.43 6.13
CA ASP A 311 33.48 -15.61 6.87
C ASP A 311 33.92 -16.89 6.13
N GLY A 312 34.57 -17.79 6.88
CA GLY A 312 35.05 -19.07 6.38
C GLY A 312 36.56 -19.16 6.18
N ALA A 313 36.98 -20.04 5.26
CA ALA A 313 38.36 -20.43 5.07
C ALA A 313 39.25 -19.34 4.46
N THR A 314 40.53 -19.31 4.87
CA THR A 314 41.58 -18.54 4.21
C THR A 314 42.17 -19.34 3.04
N GLY A 315 41.44 -19.43 1.93
CA GLY A 315 41.90 -20.16 0.74
C GLY A 315 40.77 -20.57 -0.22
N GLY A 316 41.14 -21.29 -1.28
CA GLY A 316 40.20 -21.77 -2.30
C GLY A 316 40.25 -20.99 -3.60
N THR A 317 39.50 -21.48 -4.58
CA THR A 317 39.37 -20.87 -5.91
C THR A 317 38.29 -19.80 -5.86
N ALA A 318 38.62 -18.57 -6.25
CA ALA A 318 37.66 -17.47 -6.26
C ALA A 318 36.55 -17.70 -7.30
N CYS A 319 35.30 -17.43 -6.93
CA CYS A 319 34.13 -17.50 -7.81
C CYS A 319 33.83 -16.17 -8.53
N GLY A 320 34.82 -15.28 -8.63
CA GLY A 320 34.70 -13.93 -9.20
C GLY A 320 34.05 -12.92 -8.25
N PRO A 321 34.55 -11.67 -8.16
CA PRO A 321 33.89 -10.63 -7.40
C PRO A 321 32.63 -10.15 -8.14
N VAL A 322 31.55 -9.96 -7.38
CA VAL A 322 30.32 -9.38 -7.90
C VAL A 322 30.06 -8.06 -7.20
N THR A 323 29.84 -7.00 -7.96
CA THR A 323 29.44 -5.69 -7.44
C THR A 323 28.01 -5.39 -7.89
N LEU A 324 27.19 -4.96 -6.95
CA LEU A 324 25.83 -4.50 -7.17
C LEU A 324 25.83 -3.02 -7.53
N ASP A 325 24.91 -2.62 -8.41
CA ASP A 325 24.66 -1.19 -8.64
C ASP A 325 24.04 -0.55 -7.37
N SER A 326 24.01 0.79 -7.31
CA SER A 326 23.48 1.51 -6.14
C SER A 326 22.02 1.18 -5.81
N ASP A 327 21.21 0.91 -6.83
CA ASP A 327 19.79 0.55 -6.78
C ASP A 327 19.54 -0.97 -6.90
N GLU A 328 20.60 -1.76 -7.06
CA GLU A 328 20.49 -3.20 -7.20
C GLU A 328 20.55 -3.88 -5.83
N LYS A 329 19.55 -4.70 -5.53
CA LYS A 329 19.40 -5.42 -4.27
C LYS A 329 19.17 -6.91 -4.53
N ILE A 330 19.67 -7.76 -3.66
CA ILE A 330 19.44 -9.21 -3.72
C ILE A 330 18.08 -9.51 -3.13
N VAL A 331 17.21 -10.16 -3.88
CA VAL A 331 15.82 -10.45 -3.49
C VAL A 331 15.56 -11.94 -3.30
N THR A 332 16.39 -12.79 -3.89
CA THR A 332 16.28 -14.25 -3.78
C THR A 332 17.67 -14.86 -3.65
N VAL A 333 17.80 -15.89 -2.80
CA VAL A 333 19.02 -16.70 -2.69
C VAL A 333 18.70 -18.15 -3.04
N LYS A 334 19.47 -18.71 -3.98
CA LYS A 334 19.48 -20.13 -4.30
C LYS A 334 20.65 -20.77 -3.56
N VAL A 335 20.34 -21.69 -2.66
CA VAL A 335 21.33 -22.38 -1.82
C VAL A 335 21.28 -23.88 -2.06
N ARG A 336 22.45 -24.50 -2.07
CA ARG A 336 22.58 -25.97 -2.00
C ARG A 336 23.29 -26.33 -0.71
N THR A 337 22.73 -27.30 0.01
CA THR A 337 23.28 -27.71 1.30
C THR A 337 23.07 -29.19 1.58
N GLY A 338 24.05 -29.77 2.27
CA GLY A 338 24.03 -31.12 2.83
C GLY A 338 24.74 -31.11 4.18
N SER A 339 25.92 -31.73 4.24
CA SER A 339 26.83 -31.66 5.41
C SER A 339 27.59 -30.34 5.52
N ALA A 340 27.40 -29.42 4.57
CA ALA A 340 28.02 -28.10 4.45
C ALA A 340 27.20 -27.25 3.47
N VAL A 341 27.56 -25.98 3.30
CA VAL A 341 27.03 -25.15 2.23
C VAL A 341 27.76 -25.48 0.91
N ASP A 342 27.10 -26.24 0.05
CA ASP A 342 27.69 -26.77 -1.20
C ASP A 342 27.79 -25.70 -2.30
N ALA A 343 26.75 -24.88 -2.48
CA ALA A 343 26.72 -23.86 -3.52
C ALA A 343 25.78 -22.71 -3.16
N LEU A 344 26.11 -21.52 -3.66
CA LEU A 344 25.30 -20.31 -3.48
C LEU A 344 25.21 -19.53 -4.78
N GLN A 345 24.03 -18.97 -5.00
CA GLN A 345 23.72 -18.05 -6.09
C GLN A 345 22.63 -17.08 -5.63
N PHE A 346 22.73 -15.82 -6.01
CA PHE A 346 21.82 -14.74 -5.65
C PHE A 346 21.10 -14.25 -6.90
N VAL A 347 19.86 -13.83 -6.76
CA VAL A 347 19.08 -13.16 -7.81
C VAL A 347 18.73 -11.76 -7.32
N THR A 348 18.96 -10.76 -8.17
CA THR A 348 18.72 -9.36 -7.84
C THR A 348 17.36 -8.88 -8.32
N ASN A 349 16.89 -7.74 -7.78
CA ASN A 349 15.69 -7.04 -8.24
C ASN A 349 15.74 -6.64 -9.73
N LYS A 350 16.92 -6.63 -10.35
CA LYS A 350 17.11 -6.43 -11.80
C LYS A 350 17.07 -7.73 -12.61
N GLY A 351 16.78 -8.87 -11.98
CA GLY A 351 16.77 -10.19 -12.61
C GLY A 351 18.16 -10.79 -12.87
N ARG A 352 19.23 -10.15 -12.37
CA ARG A 352 20.61 -10.65 -12.54
C ARG A 352 20.84 -11.80 -11.59
N THR A 353 21.38 -12.91 -12.10
CA THR A 353 21.76 -14.07 -11.30
C THR A 353 23.28 -14.08 -11.10
N ILE A 354 23.76 -14.14 -9.86
CA ILE A 354 25.16 -13.92 -9.50
C ILE A 354 25.64 -14.88 -8.39
N PRO A 355 26.89 -15.34 -8.38
CA PRO A 355 27.79 -15.34 -9.52
C PRO A 355 27.23 -16.23 -10.65
N ASP A 356 27.57 -15.87 -11.89
CA ASP A 356 27.33 -16.67 -13.08
C ASP A 356 28.69 -16.94 -13.75
N PRO A 357 29.18 -18.20 -13.75
CA PRO A 357 28.52 -19.42 -13.27
C PRO A 357 28.40 -19.48 -11.73
N LYS A 358 27.48 -20.33 -11.25
CA LYS A 358 27.25 -20.55 -9.80
C LYS A 358 28.56 -20.92 -9.08
N CYS A 359 28.72 -20.45 -7.84
CA CYS A 359 29.86 -20.82 -7.00
C CYS A 359 29.56 -22.11 -6.24
N GLY A 360 30.55 -23.03 -6.18
CA GLY A 360 30.43 -24.29 -5.45
C GLY A 360 29.99 -25.48 -6.31
N GLY A 361 29.61 -26.57 -5.64
CA GLY A 361 29.40 -27.88 -6.25
C GLY A 361 27.96 -28.25 -6.58
N THR A 362 27.78 -29.54 -6.86
CA THR A 362 26.47 -30.18 -7.08
C THR A 362 26.03 -31.03 -5.89
N GLY A 363 26.78 -31.01 -4.78
CA GLY A 363 26.39 -31.65 -3.54
C GLY A 363 25.10 -31.06 -2.95
N GLY A 364 24.56 -31.77 -1.95
CA GLY A 364 23.41 -31.33 -1.18
C GLY A 364 22.07 -31.26 -1.93
N ALA A 365 21.03 -30.89 -1.20
CA ALA A 365 19.71 -30.55 -1.74
C ALA A 365 19.65 -29.06 -2.09
N SER A 366 18.82 -28.68 -3.08
CA SER A 366 18.63 -27.28 -3.48
C SER A 366 17.41 -26.66 -2.82
N PHE A 367 17.57 -25.41 -2.40
CA PHE A 367 16.52 -24.61 -1.81
C PHE A 367 16.59 -23.18 -2.36
N THR A 368 15.47 -22.49 -2.24
CA THR A 368 15.36 -21.06 -2.52
C THR A 368 14.89 -20.39 -1.24
N ASP A 369 15.58 -19.32 -0.84
CA ASP A 369 15.16 -18.44 0.25
C ASP A 369 14.82 -17.07 -0.36
N GLU A 370 13.59 -16.61 -0.12
CA GLU A 370 13.10 -15.31 -0.54
C GLU A 370 11.94 -14.88 0.35
N ILE A 371 11.80 -13.57 0.55
CA ILE A 371 10.63 -12.97 1.18
C ILE A 371 10.15 -11.84 0.26
N THR A 372 8.92 -11.97 -0.24
CA THR A 372 8.32 -10.99 -1.15
C THR A 372 8.29 -9.60 -0.52
N GLY A 373 8.85 -8.61 -1.23
CA GLY A 373 8.96 -7.23 -0.73
C GLY A 373 10.20 -6.95 0.12
N TYR A 374 11.13 -7.92 0.20
CA TYR A 374 12.37 -7.80 0.96
C TYR A 374 13.61 -7.99 0.10
N TYR A 375 14.72 -7.47 0.61
CA TYR A 375 16.07 -7.66 0.13
C TYR A 375 16.98 -8.24 1.23
N LEU A 376 18.04 -8.93 0.82
CA LEU A 376 19.04 -9.47 1.73
C LEU A 376 19.76 -8.32 2.44
N SER A 377 19.62 -8.24 3.75
CA SER A 377 20.30 -7.26 4.61
C SER A 377 21.68 -7.77 4.98
N TYR A 378 21.76 -8.96 5.59
CA TYR A 378 22.99 -9.56 6.06
C TYR A 378 22.91 -11.07 6.22
N ILE A 379 24.05 -11.69 6.56
CA ILE A 379 24.14 -13.12 6.80
C ILE A 379 24.69 -13.43 8.19
N SER A 380 24.31 -14.59 8.71
CA SER A 380 24.90 -15.20 9.90
C SER A 380 25.07 -16.70 9.65
N GLY A 381 25.79 -17.40 10.50
CA GLY A 381 25.95 -18.84 10.34
C GLY A 381 27.10 -19.39 11.15
N THR A 382 27.70 -20.48 10.66
CA THR A 382 28.86 -21.10 11.30
C THR A 382 29.92 -21.49 10.29
N THR A 383 31.18 -21.41 10.71
CA THR A 383 32.35 -21.74 9.90
C THR A 383 33.25 -22.74 10.62
N VAL A 384 33.87 -23.63 9.87
CA VAL A 384 34.99 -24.46 10.31
C VAL A 384 36.20 -24.14 9.43
N ASP A 385 36.72 -25.11 8.68
CA ASP A 385 37.64 -24.95 7.56
C ASP A 385 36.93 -24.61 6.23
N HIS A 386 35.61 -24.40 6.27
CA HIS A 386 34.73 -23.97 5.18
C HIS A 386 33.42 -23.39 5.74
N LEU A 387 32.52 -22.93 4.87
CA LEU A 387 31.20 -22.45 5.28
C LEU A 387 30.30 -23.65 5.66
N ASN A 388 30.08 -23.84 6.96
CA ASN A 388 29.35 -24.99 7.50
C ASN A 388 27.84 -24.76 7.46
N SER A 389 27.41 -23.57 7.87
CA SER A 389 26.01 -23.13 7.78
C SER A 389 25.88 -21.64 7.48
N ILE A 390 24.73 -21.26 6.93
CA ILE A 390 24.38 -19.88 6.58
C ILE A 390 22.87 -19.64 6.76
N GLN A 391 22.53 -18.48 7.29
CA GLN A 391 21.19 -17.93 7.43
C GLN A 391 21.16 -16.54 6.81
N PHE A 392 20.08 -16.24 6.10
CA PHE A 392 19.86 -14.98 5.42
C PHE A 392 18.91 -14.10 6.23
N HIS A 393 19.25 -12.83 6.44
CA HIS A 393 18.41 -11.88 7.17
C HIS A 393 17.90 -10.83 6.22
N TRP A 394 16.59 -10.67 6.16
CA TRP A 394 15.89 -9.92 5.12
C TRP A 394 15.39 -8.58 5.67
N ALA A 395 15.72 -7.49 5.00
CA ALA A 395 15.14 -6.17 5.24
C ALA A 395 14.11 -5.87 4.14
N PRO A 396 12.93 -5.32 4.44
CA PRO A 396 12.01 -4.90 3.41
C PRO A 396 12.60 -3.70 2.66
N PHE A 397 12.19 -3.53 1.41
CA PHE A 397 12.56 -2.34 0.65
C PHE A 397 12.14 -1.08 1.43
N PRO A 398 12.95 0.00 1.45
CA PRO A 398 12.67 1.21 2.23
C PRO A 398 11.42 2.01 1.81
N ALA A 399 10.39 1.40 1.23
CA ALA A 399 9.31 2.14 0.60
C ALA A 399 8.04 1.31 0.36
N ASN A 400 7.67 0.40 1.27
CA ASN A 400 6.38 -0.27 1.17
C ASN A 400 5.78 -0.50 2.57
N ASN A 401 4.88 0.39 3.01
CA ASN A 401 4.00 0.29 4.17
C ASN A 401 4.63 0.52 5.56
N ASP A 402 5.52 1.51 5.70
CA ASP A 402 5.96 1.99 7.01
C ASP A 402 5.16 3.20 7.53
N SER A 403 4.12 3.63 6.81
CA SER A 403 3.24 4.76 7.18
C SER A 403 3.99 6.09 7.30
N MET A 404 5.16 6.20 6.69
CA MET A 404 5.94 7.42 6.61
C MET A 404 6.27 7.73 5.15
N MET A 405 6.56 9.01 4.85
CA MET A 405 7.07 9.41 3.54
C MET A 405 8.59 9.48 3.67
N ASN A 406 9.30 8.46 3.15
CA ASN A 406 10.76 8.41 3.22
C ASN A 406 11.40 7.88 1.92
N GLY A 407 12.72 7.79 1.88
CA GLY A 407 13.42 7.40 0.64
C GLY A 407 13.17 8.37 -0.53
N ASP A 408 12.79 7.83 -1.68
CA ASP A 408 12.41 8.60 -2.88
C ASP A 408 10.90 8.62 -3.14
N GLU A 409 10.09 8.20 -2.17
CA GLU A 409 8.62 8.26 -2.24
C GLU A 409 8.12 9.67 -2.50
N THR A 410 6.97 9.75 -3.16
CA THR A 410 6.34 11.03 -3.48
C THR A 410 5.14 11.34 -2.60
N ASP A 411 4.57 10.33 -1.94
CA ASP A 411 3.65 10.45 -0.80
C ASP A 411 3.88 9.24 0.12
N VAL A 412 3.28 9.22 1.31
CA VAL A 412 3.45 8.14 2.31
C VAL A 412 3.19 6.76 1.68
N ASP A 413 4.21 5.91 1.68
CA ASP A 413 4.20 4.52 1.17
C ASP A 413 3.93 4.36 -0.34
N CYS A 414 4.14 5.40 -1.16
CA CYS A 414 3.90 5.32 -2.60
C CYS A 414 4.72 6.31 -3.47
N GLY A 415 4.82 5.99 -4.76
CA GLY A 415 5.56 6.77 -5.75
C GLY A 415 7.09 6.61 -5.68
N GLY A 416 7.82 7.18 -6.63
CA GLY A 416 9.27 6.98 -6.74
C GLY A 416 9.62 5.52 -7.06
N SER A 417 10.58 4.96 -6.31
CA SER A 417 11.00 3.55 -6.42
C SER A 417 10.20 2.59 -5.54
N SER A 418 9.19 3.08 -4.80
CA SER A 418 8.23 2.22 -4.11
C SER A 418 7.55 1.27 -5.12
N GLY A 419 7.26 0.06 -4.67
CA GLY A 419 6.51 -0.90 -5.47
C GLY A 419 5.05 -0.48 -5.69
N ASN A 420 4.57 0.46 -4.87
CA ASN A 420 3.18 0.93 -4.82
C ASN A 420 3.00 2.25 -5.59
N LYS A 421 1.97 2.31 -6.44
CA LYS A 421 1.56 3.55 -7.11
C LYS A 421 0.64 4.37 -6.20
N CYS A 422 0.81 5.69 -6.24
CA CYS A 422 0.04 6.63 -5.44
C CYS A 422 -1.39 6.78 -5.97
N ALA A 423 -2.36 6.71 -5.06
CA ALA A 423 -3.77 6.92 -5.38
C ALA A 423 -4.09 8.39 -5.74
N VAL A 424 -5.28 8.63 -6.30
CA VAL A 424 -5.77 9.98 -6.58
C VAL A 424 -5.72 10.87 -5.33
N GLY A 425 -5.25 12.11 -5.49
CA GLY A 425 -5.11 13.11 -4.43
C GLY A 425 -3.81 13.03 -3.64
N LYS A 426 -2.95 12.04 -3.92
CA LYS A 426 -1.63 11.87 -3.31
C LYS A 426 -0.54 12.61 -4.08
N ALA A 427 0.54 12.99 -3.41
CA ALA A 427 1.65 13.71 -4.00
C ALA A 427 2.49 12.84 -4.95
N CYS A 428 3.01 13.48 -6.00
CA CYS A 428 3.76 12.83 -7.09
C CYS A 428 4.81 13.79 -7.67
N LYS A 429 5.80 13.25 -8.37
CA LYS A 429 6.77 14.03 -9.16
C LYS A 429 6.65 13.74 -10.65
N VAL A 430 6.32 12.51 -11.01
CA VAL A 430 6.18 12.03 -12.38
C VAL A 430 4.92 11.18 -12.54
N ASN A 431 4.39 11.06 -13.76
CA ASN A 431 3.19 10.26 -14.03
C ASN A 431 3.33 8.79 -13.59
N THR A 432 4.54 8.24 -13.62
CA THR A 432 4.79 6.86 -13.18
C THR A 432 4.67 6.67 -11.68
N ASP A 433 4.53 7.73 -10.89
CA ASP A 433 4.29 7.62 -9.44
C ASP A 433 2.82 7.30 -9.16
N CYS A 434 1.90 7.64 -10.06
CA CYS A 434 0.46 7.57 -9.85
C CYS A 434 -0.16 6.29 -10.41
N ASP A 435 -1.24 5.83 -9.77
CA ASP A 435 -1.99 4.65 -10.21
C ASP A 435 -2.96 5.01 -11.35
N ASN A 436 -2.53 4.75 -12.59
CA ASN A 436 -3.32 4.94 -13.81
C ASN A 436 -3.94 6.35 -13.97
N VAL A 437 -3.26 7.38 -13.45
CA VAL A 437 -3.64 8.80 -13.55
C VAL A 437 -2.41 9.69 -13.73
N LEU A 438 -2.61 10.96 -14.13
CA LEU A 438 -1.52 11.90 -14.33
C LEU A 438 -1.06 12.61 -13.04
N CYS A 439 0.24 12.89 -13.01
CA CYS A 439 0.82 13.77 -12.02
C CYS A 439 0.73 15.22 -12.50
N THR A 440 -0.26 15.96 -11.99
CA THR A 440 -0.52 17.35 -12.39
C THR A 440 -0.37 18.26 -11.18
N GLY A 441 0.53 19.25 -11.27
CA GLY A 441 0.79 20.16 -10.15
C GLY A 441 1.40 19.47 -8.93
N GLY A 442 2.07 18.33 -9.12
CA GLY A 442 2.68 17.54 -8.04
C GLY A 442 1.69 16.67 -7.25
N ILE A 443 0.47 16.47 -7.78
CA ILE A 443 -0.55 15.60 -7.18
C ILE A 443 -1.13 14.67 -8.26
N CYS A 444 -1.39 13.41 -7.91
CA CYS A 444 -2.10 12.45 -8.73
C CYS A 444 -3.54 12.95 -8.94
N SER A 445 -3.81 13.47 -10.13
CA SER A 445 -5.09 14.07 -10.46
C SER A 445 -6.19 13.02 -10.58
N SER A 446 -7.45 13.41 -10.32
CA SER A 446 -8.58 12.57 -10.70
C SER A 446 -8.59 12.35 -12.22
N PRO A 447 -9.06 11.16 -12.68
CA PRO A 447 -9.35 10.87 -14.08
C PRO A 447 -10.14 12.00 -14.76
N SER A 448 -9.81 12.33 -16.00
CA SER A 448 -10.58 13.29 -16.80
C SER A 448 -10.68 12.85 -18.25
N CYS A 449 -11.79 13.19 -18.90
CA CYS A 449 -12.08 12.89 -20.31
C CYS A 449 -11.25 13.70 -21.33
N SER A 450 -10.04 14.09 -20.95
CA SER A 450 -9.12 14.91 -21.75
C SER A 450 -7.69 14.80 -21.22
N ASP A 451 -7.40 13.78 -20.40
CA ASP A 451 -6.10 13.60 -19.77
C ASP A 451 -5.14 12.77 -20.64
N GLY A 452 -5.61 12.16 -21.73
CA GLY A 452 -4.79 11.39 -22.66
C GLY A 452 -4.56 9.95 -22.21
N LEU A 453 -5.21 9.50 -21.14
CA LEU A 453 -5.19 8.12 -20.66
C LEU A 453 -6.55 7.47 -20.91
N LYS A 454 -6.61 6.13 -20.78
CA LYS A 454 -7.87 5.40 -20.73
C LYS A 454 -8.12 5.01 -19.28
N ASN A 455 -8.83 5.84 -18.53
CA ASN A 455 -9.06 5.67 -17.10
C ASN A 455 -10.50 6.05 -16.73
N GLY A 456 -10.84 6.13 -15.44
CA GLY A 456 -12.11 6.73 -14.99
C GLY A 456 -13.42 6.05 -15.44
N GLY A 457 -13.38 4.92 -16.13
CA GLY A 457 -14.54 4.26 -16.75
C GLY A 457 -14.75 4.56 -18.24
N GLU A 458 -13.77 5.20 -18.89
CA GLU A 458 -13.77 5.48 -20.32
C GLU A 458 -13.81 4.22 -21.20
N ALA A 459 -14.46 4.34 -22.35
CA ALA A 459 -14.55 3.26 -23.31
C ALA A 459 -13.29 3.16 -24.18
N ASP A 460 -12.71 4.30 -24.54
CA ASP A 460 -11.38 4.47 -25.16
C ASP A 460 -10.74 5.76 -24.62
N VAL A 461 -9.46 6.02 -24.93
CA VAL A 461 -8.73 7.21 -24.44
C VAL A 461 -9.55 8.49 -24.64
N ASP A 462 -9.89 9.17 -23.54
CA ASP A 462 -10.66 10.42 -23.47
C ASP A 462 -12.10 10.38 -24.05
N CYS A 463 -12.73 9.20 -24.20
CA CYS A 463 -14.08 9.12 -24.75
C CYS A 463 -14.93 7.94 -24.25
N GLY A 464 -16.26 8.10 -24.35
CA GLY A 464 -17.24 7.06 -24.01
C GLY A 464 -17.42 6.83 -22.51
N GLY A 465 -18.32 5.92 -22.14
CA GLY A 465 -18.65 5.64 -20.74
C GLY A 465 -19.20 6.88 -20.01
N PRO A 466 -18.57 7.34 -18.92
CA PRO A 466 -18.99 8.54 -18.19
C PRO A 466 -18.67 9.85 -18.91
N CYS A 467 -17.88 9.82 -19.98
CA CYS A 467 -17.50 11.01 -20.72
C CYS A 467 -18.65 11.57 -21.56
N SER A 468 -18.75 12.91 -21.56
CA SER A 468 -19.67 13.64 -22.43
C SER A 468 -19.26 13.50 -23.90
N THR A 469 -17.94 13.49 -24.17
CA THR A 469 -17.36 13.20 -25.47
C THR A 469 -17.62 11.76 -25.86
N LYS A 470 -18.25 11.56 -27.02
CA LYS A 470 -18.49 10.25 -27.62
C LYS A 470 -17.30 9.84 -28.46
N CYS A 471 -17.04 8.55 -28.53
CA CYS A 471 -15.97 7.97 -29.29
C CYS A 471 -16.28 7.97 -30.79
N ASP A 472 -15.30 8.39 -31.58
CA ASP A 472 -15.35 8.31 -33.04
C ASP A 472 -15.27 6.85 -33.53
N SER A 473 -15.57 6.65 -34.81
CA SER A 473 -15.53 5.33 -35.43
C SER A 473 -14.13 4.68 -35.33
N GLY A 474 -14.10 3.37 -35.10
CA GLY A 474 -12.88 2.57 -34.90
C GLY A 474 -12.34 2.57 -33.47
N LYS A 475 -12.84 3.46 -32.59
CA LYS A 475 -12.49 3.47 -31.16
C LYS A 475 -13.23 2.37 -30.40
N THR A 476 -12.67 1.99 -29.26
CA THR A 476 -13.23 0.96 -28.38
C THR A 476 -14.52 1.43 -27.72
N CYS A 477 -15.54 0.56 -27.63
CA CYS A 477 -16.81 0.86 -26.98
C CYS A 477 -17.31 -0.32 -26.15
N SER A 478 -18.11 -0.03 -25.11
CA SER A 478 -18.83 -1.04 -24.32
C SER A 478 -20.33 -0.98 -24.53
N SER A 479 -20.83 0.18 -24.97
CA SER A 479 -22.24 0.44 -25.25
C SER A 479 -22.39 1.30 -26.51
N ALA A 480 -23.53 1.17 -27.18
CA ALA A 480 -23.97 2.06 -28.24
C ALA A 480 -23.85 3.54 -27.85
N THR A 481 -24.17 3.88 -26.59
CA THR A 481 -24.10 5.26 -26.08
C THR A 481 -22.70 5.82 -25.99
N ASP A 482 -21.66 5.01 -26.14
CA ASP A 482 -20.27 5.47 -26.11
C ASP A 482 -19.88 6.09 -27.45
N CYS A 483 -20.55 5.71 -28.54
CA CYS A 483 -20.16 6.07 -29.90
C CYS A 483 -20.93 7.28 -30.44
N VAL A 484 -20.27 8.11 -31.25
CA VAL A 484 -20.92 9.19 -32.00
C VAL A 484 -22.02 8.63 -32.92
N SER A 485 -21.75 7.48 -33.57
CA SER A 485 -22.71 6.78 -34.44
C SER A 485 -23.86 6.12 -33.68
N LYS A 486 -23.78 6.04 -32.35
CA LYS A 486 -24.67 5.25 -31.49
C LYS A 486 -24.66 3.74 -31.81
N VAL A 487 -23.65 3.24 -32.54
CA VAL A 487 -23.53 1.83 -32.91
C VAL A 487 -22.20 1.28 -32.38
N CYS A 488 -22.29 0.39 -31.41
CA CYS A 488 -21.17 -0.36 -30.87
C CYS A 488 -21.29 -1.82 -31.30
N SER A 489 -20.37 -2.31 -32.12
CA SER A 489 -20.35 -3.69 -32.59
C SER A 489 -18.92 -4.23 -32.58
N GLY A 490 -18.73 -5.45 -32.10
CA GLY A 490 -17.40 -6.04 -31.95
C GLY A 490 -16.48 -5.25 -31.00
N ASN A 491 -17.05 -4.61 -29.97
CA ASN A 491 -16.36 -3.69 -29.05
C ASN A 491 -15.71 -2.47 -29.74
N GLN A 492 -16.17 -2.10 -30.94
CA GLN A 492 -15.72 -0.91 -31.66
C GLN A 492 -16.88 -0.07 -32.18
N CYS A 493 -16.70 1.24 -32.12
CA CYS A 493 -17.64 2.20 -32.69
C CYS A 493 -17.66 2.07 -34.21
N GLN A 494 -18.83 1.81 -34.77
CA GLN A 494 -18.98 1.67 -36.21
C GLN A 494 -19.09 3.05 -36.87
N ALA A 495 -18.74 3.12 -38.15
CA ALA A 495 -19.09 4.28 -38.98
C ALA A 495 -20.63 4.36 -39.12
N PRO A 496 -21.22 5.57 -39.11
CA PRO A 496 -22.64 5.73 -39.38
C PRO A 496 -22.98 5.19 -40.78
N MET A 497 -24.03 4.40 -40.91
CA MET A 497 -24.49 3.85 -42.19
C MET A 497 -25.96 4.20 -42.42
N ASN A 498 -26.36 4.42 -43.68
CA ASN A 498 -27.72 4.82 -44.04
C ASN A 498 -28.75 3.66 -44.10
N HIS A 499 -28.49 2.59 -43.37
CA HIS A 499 -29.26 1.35 -43.34
C HIS A 499 -28.90 0.50 -42.10
N ASP A 500 -28.57 1.14 -40.98
CA ASP A 500 -28.20 0.48 -39.72
C ASP A 500 -29.33 0.51 -38.66
N ASN A 501 -30.52 1.02 -39.02
CA ASN A 501 -31.69 1.21 -38.16
C ASN A 501 -31.47 2.19 -37.01
N VAL A 502 -30.48 3.08 -37.10
CA VAL A 502 -30.18 4.07 -36.07
C VAL A 502 -30.03 5.45 -36.70
N MET A 503 -30.84 6.42 -36.25
CA MET A 503 -30.69 7.81 -36.70
C MET A 503 -29.34 8.39 -36.23
N ASN A 504 -28.37 8.44 -37.15
CA ASN A 504 -27.01 8.89 -36.92
C ASN A 504 -26.45 9.65 -38.14
N GLY A 505 -25.20 10.13 -38.06
CA GLY A 505 -24.59 10.88 -39.16
C GLY A 505 -25.37 12.15 -39.52
N ASP A 506 -25.70 12.31 -40.80
CA ASP A 506 -26.43 13.45 -41.35
C ASP A 506 -27.91 13.15 -41.70
N GLU A 507 -28.41 12.00 -41.26
CA GLU A 507 -29.80 11.58 -41.45
C GLU A 507 -30.80 12.54 -40.80
N THR A 508 -31.97 12.69 -41.42
CA THR A 508 -33.08 13.48 -40.86
C THR A 508 -34.16 12.64 -40.21
N ASP A 509 -34.23 11.35 -40.54
CA ASP A 509 -34.99 10.31 -39.84
C ASP A 509 -34.21 8.99 -39.96
N VAL A 510 -34.59 7.95 -39.21
CA VAL A 510 -33.87 6.66 -39.18
C VAL A 510 -33.65 6.12 -40.60
N ASP A 511 -32.38 5.97 -40.99
CA ASP A 511 -31.91 5.45 -42.29
C ASP A 511 -32.28 6.30 -43.52
N CYS A 512 -32.61 7.59 -43.36
CA CYS A 512 -32.96 8.45 -44.50
C CYS A 512 -32.73 9.96 -44.30
N GLY A 513 -32.64 10.67 -45.43
CA GLY A 513 -32.53 12.13 -45.48
C GLY A 513 -31.11 12.67 -45.32
N GLY A 514 -30.92 13.98 -45.47
CA GLY A 514 -29.58 14.58 -45.53
C GLY A 514 -28.84 14.23 -46.83
N SER A 515 -27.53 14.03 -46.75
CA SER A 515 -26.67 13.59 -47.85
C SER A 515 -26.68 12.07 -48.03
N SER A 516 -27.39 11.34 -47.16
CA SER A 516 -27.61 9.91 -47.34
C SER A 516 -28.30 9.63 -48.69
N GLY A 517 -27.93 8.53 -49.35
CA GLY A 517 -28.46 8.19 -50.68
C GLY A 517 -29.96 7.84 -50.69
N ASN A 518 -30.55 7.57 -49.51
CA ASN A 518 -31.94 7.15 -49.36
C ASN A 518 -32.82 8.34 -48.96
N LYS A 519 -33.85 8.61 -49.78
CA LYS A 519 -34.83 9.66 -49.50
C LYS A 519 -35.92 9.14 -48.55
N CYS A 520 -36.32 9.98 -47.60
CA CYS A 520 -37.33 9.68 -46.60
C CYS A 520 -38.73 9.54 -47.21
N ALA A 521 -39.45 8.51 -46.78
CA ALA A 521 -40.83 8.27 -47.17
C ALA A 521 -41.79 9.32 -46.57
N VAL A 522 -43.04 9.33 -47.05
CA VAL A 522 -44.10 10.20 -46.50
C VAL A 522 -44.29 9.91 -45.01
N GLY A 523 -44.44 10.96 -44.20
CA GLY A 523 -44.62 10.90 -42.75
C GLY A 523 -43.32 10.90 -41.94
N LYS A 524 -42.15 10.84 -42.60
CA LYS A 524 -40.82 10.85 -41.97
C LYS A 524 -40.29 12.28 -41.77
N ILE A 525 -39.40 12.45 -40.80
CA ILE A 525 -38.81 13.75 -40.45
C ILE A 525 -37.82 14.21 -41.53
N CYS A 526 -37.86 15.49 -41.87
CA CYS A 526 -36.98 16.11 -42.86
C CYS A 526 -36.54 17.52 -42.42
N LYS A 527 -35.39 17.97 -42.92
CA LYS A 527 -34.93 19.36 -42.77
C LYS A 527 -35.07 20.16 -44.07
N ALA A 528 -34.95 19.48 -45.20
CA ALA A 528 -35.07 20.05 -46.54
C ALA A 528 -35.90 19.14 -47.45
N THR A 529 -36.49 19.73 -48.49
CA THR A 529 -37.23 18.96 -49.52
C THR A 529 -36.34 17.91 -50.19
N SER A 530 -35.03 18.16 -50.29
CA SER A 530 -34.06 17.18 -50.78
C SER A 530 -33.99 15.91 -49.94
N ASP A 531 -34.51 15.90 -48.73
CA ASP A 531 -34.51 14.71 -47.86
C ASP A 531 -35.65 13.75 -48.20
N CYS A 532 -36.69 14.23 -48.90
CA CYS A 532 -37.93 13.49 -49.11
C CYS A 532 -38.00 12.81 -50.48
N ASN A 533 -38.64 11.64 -50.51
CA ASN A 533 -38.84 10.86 -51.74
C ASN A 533 -40.05 11.40 -52.51
N ASN A 534 -39.80 12.21 -53.56
CA ASN A 534 -40.82 12.79 -54.43
C ASN A 534 -41.97 13.54 -53.72
N VAL A 535 -41.70 14.12 -52.54
CA VAL A 535 -42.65 14.96 -51.77
C VAL A 535 -41.94 16.14 -51.12
N LEU A 536 -42.70 17.11 -50.60
CA LEU A 536 -42.14 18.33 -49.99
C LEU A 536 -41.90 18.15 -48.49
N CYS A 537 -40.83 18.76 -47.98
CA CYS A 537 -40.63 18.87 -46.55
C CYS A 537 -41.48 20.01 -45.99
N THR A 538 -42.63 19.67 -45.40
CA THR A 538 -43.61 20.65 -44.92
C THR A 538 -43.81 20.48 -43.41
N GLY A 539 -43.56 21.53 -42.63
CA GLY A 539 -43.67 21.44 -41.17
C GLY A 539 -42.68 20.44 -40.53
N GLY A 540 -41.53 20.21 -41.18
CA GLY A 540 -40.50 19.25 -40.71
C GLY A 540 -40.81 17.79 -41.01
N ILE A 541 -41.85 17.49 -41.80
CA ILE A 541 -42.25 16.15 -42.18
C ILE A 541 -42.38 16.05 -43.71
N CYS A 542 -41.94 14.94 -44.29
CA CYS A 542 -42.14 14.62 -45.70
C CYS A 542 -43.63 14.39 -45.92
N SER A 543 -44.31 15.35 -46.53
CA SER A 543 -45.75 15.29 -46.74
C SER A 543 -46.08 15.53 -48.19
N ILE A 544 -47.04 14.76 -48.69
CA ILE A 544 -47.67 15.06 -49.97
C ILE A 544 -48.40 16.39 -49.76
N PRO A 545 -48.13 17.44 -50.55
CA PRO A 545 -48.96 18.64 -50.50
C PRO A 545 -50.42 18.21 -50.68
N ALA A 546 -51.31 18.79 -49.86
CA ALA A 546 -52.72 18.38 -49.82
C ALA A 546 -53.31 18.28 -51.24
N PRO A 547 -54.07 17.22 -51.57
CA PRO A 547 -54.73 17.15 -52.87
C PRO A 547 -55.59 18.39 -53.03
N CYS A 548 -55.41 19.03 -54.19
CA CYS A 548 -56.05 20.27 -54.60
C CYS A 548 -57.49 20.35 -54.06
N SER A 549 -57.74 21.21 -53.07
CA SER A 549 -59.11 21.58 -52.77
C SER A 549 -59.59 22.43 -53.93
N THR A 550 -60.70 22.02 -54.54
CA THR A 550 -61.40 22.77 -55.55
C THR A 550 -61.73 24.15 -54.99
N ILE A 551 -61.01 25.20 -55.40
CA ILE A 551 -61.44 26.57 -55.15
C ILE A 551 -62.60 26.82 -56.12
N CYS A 552 -63.82 26.76 -55.61
CA CYS A 552 -64.97 27.31 -56.31
C CYS A 552 -64.80 28.83 -56.37
N CYS A 553 -64.26 29.35 -57.47
CA CYS A 553 -64.43 30.76 -57.79
C CYS A 553 -65.92 30.99 -58.04
N GLY A 554 -66.56 31.78 -57.17
CA GLY A 554 -67.93 32.21 -57.35
C GLY A 554 -68.07 33.11 -58.57
N HIS A 555 -68.23 32.49 -59.74
CA HIS A 555 -69.09 32.86 -60.87
C HIS A 555 -68.67 32.04 -62.11
N GLY A 556 -69.54 31.13 -62.56
CA GLY A 556 -69.62 30.65 -63.95
C GLY A 556 -68.43 29.86 -64.53
N THR A 557 -68.53 28.52 -64.44
CA THR A 557 -68.03 27.51 -65.41
C THR A 557 -66.57 27.55 -65.90
N VAL A 558 -65.58 27.75 -65.01
CA VAL A 558 -64.19 27.38 -65.31
C VAL A 558 -63.62 26.53 -64.17
N SER A 559 -63.34 25.26 -64.43
CA SER A 559 -62.50 24.42 -63.56
C SER A 559 -61.04 24.65 -63.93
N CYS A 560 -60.29 25.37 -63.11
CA CYS A 560 -58.83 25.33 -63.16
C CYS A 560 -58.34 24.21 -62.25
N THR A 561 -57.63 23.24 -62.82
CA THR A 561 -56.92 22.21 -62.06
C THR A 561 -55.45 22.61 -62.03
N ALA A 562 -54.98 23.19 -60.92
CA ALA A 562 -53.55 23.42 -60.70
C ALA A 562 -52.96 22.21 -59.99
N CYS A 563 -52.32 21.31 -60.75
CA CYS A 563 -51.48 20.26 -60.18
C CYS A 563 -50.05 20.79 -60.06
N LEU A 564 -49.48 20.80 -58.85
CA LEU A 564 -48.04 20.89 -58.68
C LEU A 564 -47.44 19.55 -59.15
N ASP A 565 -46.70 19.58 -60.27
CA ASP A 565 -45.88 18.46 -60.70
C ASP A 565 -44.70 18.31 -59.73
N ALA A 566 -44.55 17.13 -59.14
CA ALA A 566 -43.57 16.80 -58.11
C ALA A 566 -42.11 16.77 -58.60
N THR A 567 -41.82 17.22 -59.83
CA THR A 567 -40.49 17.14 -60.42
C THR A 567 -39.76 18.47 -60.58
N ASN A 568 -40.43 19.62 -60.51
CA ASN A 568 -39.76 20.94 -60.58
C ASN A 568 -40.48 21.96 -59.72
N ASN A 569 -39.73 22.65 -58.84
CA ASN A 569 -40.18 23.58 -57.81
C ASN A 569 -40.81 24.88 -58.37
N SER A 570 -41.92 24.77 -59.12
CA SER A 570 -42.71 25.87 -59.67
C SER A 570 -44.14 25.38 -59.94
N ALA A 571 -45.13 25.99 -59.27
CA ALA A 571 -46.55 25.68 -59.47
C ALA A 571 -47.00 26.11 -60.87
N ALA A 572 -47.29 25.16 -61.76
CA ALA A 572 -47.93 25.44 -63.05
C ALA A 572 -49.45 25.27 -62.90
N ALA A 573 -50.20 26.37 -62.98
CA ALA A 573 -51.65 26.31 -63.10
C ALA A 573 -52.03 26.08 -64.57
N TYR A 574 -52.73 24.97 -64.85
CA TYR A 574 -53.37 24.75 -66.15
C TYR A 574 -54.82 25.22 -66.05
N CYS A 575 -55.18 26.27 -66.78
CA CYS A 575 -56.57 26.65 -67.00
C CYS A 575 -56.93 26.36 -68.46
N SER A 576 -57.82 25.39 -68.69
CA SER A 576 -58.54 25.25 -69.95
C SER A 576 -59.88 25.94 -69.83
N ALA A 577 -60.04 27.09 -70.48
CA ALA A 577 -61.35 27.70 -70.67
C ALA A 577 -61.95 27.14 -71.96
N SER A 578 -62.98 26.30 -71.87
CA SER A 578 -63.91 26.10 -72.96
C SER A 578 -65.01 27.15 -72.80
N SER A 579 -64.97 28.24 -73.57
CA SER A 579 -66.13 29.11 -73.72
C SER A 579 -67.19 28.38 -74.53
N TYR A 580 -68.33 28.04 -73.92
CA TYR A 580 -69.51 27.61 -74.64
C TYR A 580 -70.29 28.87 -75.06
N ASP A 581 -70.03 29.36 -76.28
CA ASP A 581 -70.94 30.27 -76.94
C ASP A 581 -72.05 29.43 -77.58
N SER A 582 -73.29 29.62 -77.14
CA SER A 582 -74.47 28.92 -77.66
C SER A 582 -74.82 29.30 -79.10
N THR A 583 -73.97 30.02 -79.83
CA THR A 583 -74.27 30.42 -81.21
C THR A 583 -73.24 30.05 -82.27
N ASN A 584 -72.01 29.60 -81.96
CA ASN A 584 -71.07 29.07 -82.97
C ASN A 584 -70.03 28.10 -82.37
N GLY A 585 -69.77 26.98 -83.06
CA GLY A 585 -68.98 25.83 -82.58
C GLY A 585 -67.49 26.09 -82.24
N PRO A 586 -66.77 25.06 -81.75
CA PRO A 586 -65.51 25.24 -81.03
C PRO A 586 -64.32 25.52 -81.96
N HIS A 587 -63.64 26.65 -81.74
CA HIS A 587 -62.30 26.92 -82.25
C HIS A 587 -61.35 27.08 -81.06
N GLY A 588 -60.49 26.10 -80.81
CA GLY A 588 -59.49 26.14 -79.75
C GLY A 588 -58.17 26.74 -80.23
N HIS A 589 -57.72 27.83 -79.61
CA HIS A 589 -56.33 28.29 -79.67
C HIS A 589 -55.74 28.23 -78.25
N LEU A 590 -54.66 27.45 -78.09
CA LEU A 590 -53.92 27.28 -76.85
C LEU A 590 -52.80 28.33 -76.80
N ASN A 591 -52.90 29.33 -75.93
CA ASN A 591 -51.79 30.24 -75.63
C ASN A 591 -51.19 29.87 -74.27
N LEU A 592 -49.92 29.45 -74.26
CA LEU A 592 -49.15 29.15 -73.06
C LEU A 592 -48.45 30.43 -72.57
N TYR A 593 -48.69 30.83 -71.31
CA TYR A 593 -47.93 31.88 -70.63
C TYR A 593 -47.16 31.27 -69.45
N TYR A 594 -45.86 31.54 -69.37
CA TYR A 594 -45.00 31.19 -68.24
C TYR A 594 -44.75 32.43 -67.38
N GLY A 595 -45.15 32.39 -66.10
CA GLY A 595 -44.89 33.47 -65.14
C GLY A 595 -44.77 32.94 -63.71
N ASN A 596 -43.67 33.31 -63.02
CA ASN A 596 -43.36 32.96 -61.64
C ASN A 596 -44.23 33.76 -60.65
N LEU A 597 -44.91 33.08 -59.72
CA LEU A 597 -45.68 33.72 -58.65
C LEU A 597 -44.87 33.75 -57.35
N ALA A 598 -44.37 34.93 -56.99
CA ALA A 598 -44.02 35.27 -55.63
C ALA A 598 -44.96 36.38 -55.15
N SER A 599 -45.61 36.14 -54.01
CA SER A 599 -46.42 37.03 -53.15
C SER A 599 -47.93 37.23 -53.43
N PRO A 600 -48.74 37.43 -52.36
CA PRO A 600 -50.20 37.35 -52.41
C PRO A 600 -50.81 38.76 -52.42
N SER A 601 -51.52 39.10 -53.49
CA SER A 601 -52.46 40.22 -53.47
C SER A 601 -53.49 40.02 -54.57
N CYS A 602 -54.68 39.56 -54.19
CA CYS A 602 -55.88 39.80 -54.98
C CYS A 602 -56.16 41.29 -54.94
N LEU A 603 -55.85 42.01 -56.03
CA LEU A 603 -56.55 43.23 -56.40
C LEU A 603 -56.83 43.15 -57.89
N VAL A 604 -58.13 43.13 -58.18
CA VAL A 604 -58.71 43.28 -59.51
C VAL A 604 -58.49 44.72 -59.92
N ASP A 605 -57.92 44.96 -61.10
CA ASP A 605 -58.35 46.04 -61.99
C ASP A 605 -57.72 45.89 -63.38
N ALA A 606 -58.58 45.96 -64.38
CA ALA A 606 -58.30 46.18 -65.80
C ALA A 606 -59.07 47.45 -66.20
N PRO A 607 -58.85 48.07 -67.38
CA PRO A 607 -57.68 48.20 -68.23
C PRO A 607 -57.28 49.69 -68.41
N GLU A 608 -56.18 50.00 -69.13
CA GLU A 608 -56.13 50.98 -70.23
C GLU A 608 -54.74 51.55 -70.51
N TYR A 609 -54.63 51.99 -71.76
CA TYR A 609 -53.47 52.30 -72.57
C TYR A 609 -52.78 53.65 -72.25
N HIS A 610 -51.52 53.73 -72.72
CA HIS A 610 -50.78 54.89 -73.22
C HIS A 610 -49.88 55.75 -72.29
N HIS A 611 -48.62 55.78 -72.75
CA HIS A 611 -47.67 56.90 -72.86
C HIS A 611 -46.81 57.36 -71.66
N TYR A 612 -45.54 57.52 -72.05
CA TYR A 612 -44.33 58.09 -71.45
C TYR A 612 -44.42 59.20 -70.39
N ASP A 613 -43.31 59.27 -69.66
CA ASP A 613 -42.71 60.32 -68.81
C ASP A 613 -43.10 60.30 -67.31
N VAL A 614 -42.25 59.85 -66.37
CA VAL A 614 -40.93 60.34 -65.89
C VAL A 614 -41.05 61.40 -64.76
N TYR A 615 -41.03 60.87 -63.52
CA TYR A 615 -40.44 61.36 -62.23
C TYR A 615 -41.03 62.57 -61.46
N PRO A 616 -40.70 62.80 -60.15
CA PRO A 616 -39.97 61.97 -59.15
C PRO A 616 -40.63 61.87 -57.73
N ALA A 617 -39.99 61.03 -56.89
CA ALA A 617 -39.99 61.01 -55.41
C ALA A 617 -41.05 60.15 -54.67
N CYS A 618 -40.52 59.04 -54.12
CA CYS A 618 -40.79 58.33 -52.86
C CYS A 618 -42.16 58.53 -52.16
N PRO A 619 -42.84 57.44 -51.78
CA PRO A 619 -42.29 56.36 -50.94
C PRO A 619 -42.33 54.97 -51.55
#